data_AF-A0A3S3LES3-F1
#
_entry.id   AF-A0A3S3LES3-F1
#
_cell.length_a   1.000
_cell.length_b   1.000
_cell.length_c   1.000
_cell.angle_alpha   90.00
_cell.angle_beta   90.00
_cell.angle_gamma   90.00
#
_symmetry.space_group_name_H-M   'P 1'
#
loop_
_entity.id
_entity.type
_entity.pdbx_description
1 polymer ?
#
loop_
_entity_poly.entity_id
_entity_poly.type
_entity_poly.pdbx_seq_one_letter_code
_entity_poly.pdbx_strand_id
1 'polypeptide(L)'
;MPQIANNAAARSSAKLFLCGDVMLGRGIDQILANPGDPHLSERYVKSATTYVELAERIDGPIPRKVDDAYVWGDALSELEREAPDARIINLETSITTSLSLAPKGINYKMNPANIGCLAAARVGCCVLANNHVLDWDEPGLVETLGTLRHAGLVYAGAGLDADEAAAPAVIELAGGGRVLVFGFALETSGVPASWAAGAYKPGVNLLADVSARSLAQIARSVQAIKQPGDLAVASIHWGGNWGYEVPAEERALAHALIDVAGFDVVHGHSSHHPKPIEIHNGRLILYGCGDFLTDYEGITGYETFRGEFALMYLPRLAIPDGTLVSLDLVPFQLAKFRLNRARPEDAAWLAAMLERECSPFGTHVAPLGSDNRLTVVW
;
A
#
# COMPACT_ATOMS: atom_id res chain seq x y z
N MET A 1 -33.89 -37.61 8.58
CA MET A 1 -33.60 -36.39 7.80
C MET A 1 -32.11 -36.41 7.48
N PRO A 2 -31.69 -36.48 6.21
CA PRO A 2 -30.27 -36.42 5.89
C PRO A 2 -29.78 -34.98 6.00
N GLN A 3 -28.70 -34.77 6.77
CA GLN A 3 -27.91 -33.54 6.77
C GLN A 3 -27.39 -33.29 5.36
N ILE A 4 -27.77 -32.16 4.78
CA ILE A 4 -27.12 -31.62 3.59
C ILE A 4 -25.76 -31.11 4.06
N ALA A 5 -24.74 -31.96 3.97
CA ALA A 5 -23.35 -31.52 4.06
C ALA A 5 -23.09 -30.63 2.83
N ASN A 6 -23.07 -29.32 3.06
CA ASN A 6 -22.68 -28.35 2.05
C ASN A 6 -21.16 -28.47 1.86
N ASN A 7 -20.74 -29.45 1.06
CA ASN A 7 -19.35 -29.72 0.75
C ASN A 7 -18.88 -28.70 -0.31
N ALA A 8 -18.80 -27.43 0.08
CA ALA A 8 -18.03 -26.46 -0.69
C ALA A 8 -16.58 -26.96 -0.69
N ALA A 9 -16.05 -27.30 -1.86
CA ALA A 9 -14.67 -27.74 -1.98
C ALA A 9 -13.76 -26.69 -1.31
N ALA A 10 -12.90 -27.12 -0.38
CA ALA A 10 -11.99 -26.23 0.31
C ALA A 10 -11.16 -25.46 -0.72
N ARG A 11 -11.12 -24.14 -0.56
CA ARG A 11 -10.42 -23.24 -1.47
C ARG A 11 -8.92 -23.57 -1.47
N SER A 12 -8.33 -23.77 -2.65
CA SER A 12 -6.92 -24.16 -2.79
C SER A 12 -5.95 -22.99 -2.94
N SER A 13 -6.43 -21.80 -3.29
CA SER A 13 -5.61 -20.58 -3.36
C SER A 13 -6.44 -19.30 -3.24
N ALA A 14 -5.81 -18.20 -2.84
CA ALA A 14 -6.35 -16.85 -2.90
C ALA A 14 -5.47 -15.95 -3.79
N LYS A 15 -6.09 -15.07 -4.56
CA LYS A 15 -5.41 -14.01 -5.30
C LYS A 15 -5.58 -12.70 -4.53
N LEU A 16 -4.47 -12.01 -4.25
CA LEU A 16 -4.52 -10.69 -3.64
C LEU A 16 -4.26 -9.62 -4.70
N PHE A 17 -4.74 -8.41 -4.45
CA PHE A 17 -4.27 -7.19 -5.08
C PHE A 17 -3.46 -6.41 -4.04
N LEU A 18 -2.20 -6.15 -4.38
CA LEU A 18 -1.30 -5.27 -3.65
C LEU A 18 -0.80 -4.18 -4.61
N CYS A 19 -0.46 -3.02 -4.06
CA CYS A 19 0.11 -1.91 -4.82
C CYS A 19 1.05 -1.08 -3.95
N GLY A 20 1.68 -0.09 -4.58
CA GLY A 20 2.38 0.99 -3.91
C GLY A 20 1.50 1.93 -3.09
N ASP A 21 2.12 3.03 -2.68
CA ASP A 21 1.52 4.06 -1.85
C ASP A 21 0.36 4.77 -2.57
N VAL A 22 -0.78 4.88 -1.88
CA VAL A 22 -1.97 5.59 -2.36
C VAL A 22 -2.07 6.91 -1.62
N MET A 23 -1.61 7.98 -2.28
CA MET A 23 -1.59 9.35 -1.80
C MET A 23 -2.63 10.19 -2.56
N LEU A 24 -3.84 10.27 -2.02
CA LEU A 24 -4.94 11.03 -2.63
C LEU A 24 -5.03 12.50 -2.17
N GLY A 25 -4.04 12.96 -1.40
CA GLY A 25 -4.01 14.32 -0.87
C GLY A 25 -3.49 15.35 -1.88
N ARG A 26 -3.38 16.61 -1.43
CA ARG A 26 -2.77 17.72 -2.20
C ARG A 26 -3.35 17.82 -3.63
N GLY A 27 -2.53 17.65 -4.68
CA GLY A 27 -2.94 17.86 -6.07
C GLY A 27 -4.12 17.00 -6.50
N ILE A 28 -4.15 15.73 -6.09
CA ILE A 28 -5.26 14.82 -6.38
C ILE A 28 -6.55 15.32 -5.72
N ASP A 29 -6.53 15.62 -4.43
CA ASP A 29 -7.70 16.14 -3.70
C ASP A 29 -8.29 17.39 -4.38
N GLN A 30 -7.44 18.26 -4.94
CA GLN A 30 -7.87 19.48 -5.63
C GLN A 30 -8.64 19.26 -6.94
N ILE A 31 -8.53 18.08 -7.56
CA ILE A 31 -9.30 17.77 -8.78
C ILE A 31 -10.59 17.01 -8.49
N LEU A 32 -10.75 16.43 -7.29
CA LEU A 32 -11.93 15.66 -6.88
C LEU A 32 -13.17 16.54 -6.67
N ALA A 33 -14.32 15.90 -6.43
CA ALA A 33 -15.61 16.57 -6.32
C ALA A 33 -15.67 17.60 -5.17
N ASN A 34 -15.03 17.31 -4.04
CA ASN A 34 -15.06 18.13 -2.82
C ASN A 34 -13.64 18.49 -2.38
N PRO A 35 -12.90 19.36 -3.11
CA PRO A 35 -11.54 19.69 -2.74
C PRO A 35 -11.49 20.37 -1.36
N GLY A 36 -10.51 20.00 -0.55
CA GLY A 36 -10.20 20.66 0.71
C GLY A 36 -9.52 22.02 0.52
N ASP A 37 -9.20 22.69 1.63
CA ASP A 37 -8.39 23.90 1.60
C ASP A 37 -7.03 23.63 0.93
N PRO A 38 -6.70 24.32 -0.18
CA PRO A 38 -5.45 24.09 -0.89
C PRO A 38 -4.22 24.60 -0.13
N HIS A 39 -4.37 25.37 0.96
CA HIS A 39 -3.22 25.95 1.64
C HIS A 39 -2.25 24.89 2.18
N LEU A 40 -0.96 25.05 1.86
CA LEU A 40 0.12 24.17 2.29
C LEU A 40 1.15 24.91 3.15
N SER A 41 1.68 24.20 4.14
CA SER A 41 2.74 24.70 5.04
C SER A 41 4.15 24.29 4.58
N GLU A 42 4.30 23.79 3.35
CA GLU A 42 5.59 23.35 2.82
C GLU A 42 6.53 24.53 2.53
N ARG A 43 7.84 24.26 2.46
CA ARG A 43 8.84 25.30 2.23
C ARG A 43 8.72 25.97 0.86
N TYR A 44 8.45 25.19 -0.19
CA TYR A 44 8.55 25.62 -1.59
C TYR A 44 7.18 25.84 -2.26
N VAL A 45 6.18 25.06 -1.87
CA VAL A 45 4.82 25.15 -2.43
C VAL A 45 3.86 25.60 -1.33
N LYS A 46 2.98 26.55 -1.64
CA LYS A 46 2.01 27.13 -0.68
C LYS A 46 0.55 26.80 -0.98
N SER A 47 0.30 26.20 -2.14
CA SER A 47 -1.02 25.79 -2.60
C SER A 47 -0.94 24.43 -3.25
N ALA A 48 -1.84 23.52 -2.88
CA ALA A 48 -2.00 22.22 -3.51
C ALA A 48 -2.36 22.32 -5.00
N THR A 49 -2.97 23.45 -5.42
CA THR A 49 -3.25 23.71 -6.85
C THR A 49 -1.98 23.80 -7.70
N THR A 50 -0.84 24.12 -7.10
CA THR A 50 0.45 24.15 -7.82
C THR A 50 0.86 22.77 -8.33
N TYR A 51 0.52 21.68 -7.63
CA TYR A 51 0.77 20.32 -8.14
C TYR A 51 -0.10 20.03 -9.36
N VAL A 52 -1.35 20.49 -9.37
CA VAL A 52 -2.21 20.38 -10.55
C VAL A 52 -1.62 21.16 -11.73
N GLU A 53 -1.12 22.37 -11.50
CA GLU A 53 -0.45 23.18 -12.53
C GLU A 53 0.86 22.55 -13.03
N LEU A 54 1.61 21.87 -12.16
CA LEU A 54 2.81 21.12 -12.53
C LEU A 54 2.46 19.95 -13.46
N ALA A 55 1.48 19.14 -13.08
CA ALA A 55 0.97 18.04 -13.88
C ALA A 55 0.42 18.52 -15.24
N GLU A 56 -0.35 19.62 -15.25
CA GLU A 56 -0.90 20.20 -16.48
C GLU A 56 0.16 20.73 -17.45
N ARG A 57 1.35 21.10 -16.96
CA ARG A 57 2.48 21.47 -17.83
C ARG A 57 3.08 20.27 -18.57
N ILE A 58 2.95 19.06 -18.03
CA ILE A 58 3.49 17.83 -18.61
C ILE A 58 2.45 17.20 -19.54
N ASP A 59 1.24 16.94 -19.03
CA ASP A 59 0.24 16.12 -19.73
C ASP A 59 -0.93 16.92 -20.29
N GLY A 60 -0.92 18.25 -20.13
CA GLY A 60 -1.99 19.15 -20.55
C GLY A 60 -3.17 19.18 -19.56
N PRO A 61 -4.28 19.83 -19.93
CA PRO A 61 -5.37 20.12 -18.99
C PRO A 61 -5.94 18.89 -18.29
N ILE A 62 -6.17 19.02 -16.98
CA ILE A 62 -6.78 18.00 -16.12
C ILE A 62 -8.23 18.44 -15.80
N PRO A 63 -9.25 17.58 -15.92
CA PRO A 63 -10.60 17.94 -15.51
C PRO A 63 -10.66 18.23 -14.00
N ARG A 64 -11.59 19.11 -13.59
CA ARG A 64 -11.85 19.43 -12.18
C ARG A 64 -13.21 18.89 -11.78
N LYS A 65 -13.41 18.61 -10.49
CA LYS A 65 -14.60 17.95 -9.96
C LYS A 65 -14.87 16.63 -10.66
N VAL A 66 -13.81 15.85 -10.82
CA VAL A 66 -13.90 14.50 -11.39
C VAL A 66 -14.68 13.58 -10.46
N ASP A 67 -15.24 12.51 -11.02
CA ASP A 67 -15.86 11.46 -10.22
C ASP A 67 -14.83 10.66 -9.42
N ASP A 68 -15.32 9.93 -8.43
CA ASP A 68 -14.52 9.11 -7.52
C ASP A 68 -13.68 8.02 -8.22
N ALA A 69 -14.07 7.60 -9.43
CA ALA A 69 -13.40 6.54 -10.17
C ALA A 69 -12.24 7.06 -11.04
N TYR A 70 -12.18 8.37 -11.28
CA TYR A 70 -11.26 8.98 -12.25
C TYR A 70 -9.80 8.57 -12.06
N VAL A 71 -9.26 8.71 -10.84
CA VAL A 71 -7.83 8.53 -10.56
C VAL A 71 -7.38 7.07 -10.73
N TRP A 72 -8.28 6.12 -10.47
CA TRP A 72 -8.01 4.69 -10.64
C TRP A 72 -7.90 4.29 -12.11
N GLY A 73 -8.51 5.07 -13.00
CA GLY A 73 -8.40 4.91 -14.44
C GLY A 73 -8.54 3.47 -14.93
N ASP A 74 -7.53 3.00 -15.68
CA ASP A 74 -7.56 1.66 -16.28
C ASP A 74 -7.39 0.55 -15.23
N ALA A 75 -6.92 0.87 -14.02
CA ALA A 75 -6.75 -0.11 -12.95
C ALA A 75 -8.09 -0.70 -12.47
N LEU A 76 -9.21 0.02 -12.63
CA LEU A 76 -10.54 -0.53 -12.32
C LEU A 76 -10.88 -1.72 -13.22
N SER A 77 -10.64 -1.59 -14.52
CA SER A 77 -10.85 -2.68 -15.49
C SER A 77 -9.97 -3.89 -15.18
N GLU A 78 -8.74 -3.65 -14.73
CA GLU A 78 -7.81 -4.70 -14.32
C GLU A 78 -8.29 -5.40 -13.03
N LEU A 79 -8.74 -4.65 -12.02
CA LEU A 79 -9.33 -5.20 -10.79
C LEU A 79 -10.61 -6.01 -11.07
N GLU A 80 -11.43 -5.59 -12.02
CA GLU A 80 -12.61 -6.33 -12.45
C GLU A 80 -12.24 -7.63 -13.17
N ARG A 81 -11.29 -7.57 -14.12
CA ARG A 81 -10.83 -8.76 -14.86
C ARG A 81 -10.17 -9.77 -13.93
N GLU A 82 -9.32 -9.30 -13.03
CA GLU A 82 -8.51 -10.17 -12.18
C GLU A 82 -9.30 -10.76 -11.01
N ALA A 83 -10.36 -10.05 -10.59
CA ALA A 83 -11.23 -10.40 -9.49
C ALA A 83 -10.45 -10.90 -8.25
N PRO A 84 -9.51 -10.09 -7.70
CA PRO A 84 -8.76 -10.47 -6.52
C PRO A 84 -9.69 -10.64 -5.33
N ASP A 85 -9.36 -11.59 -4.47
CA ASP A 85 -10.15 -11.92 -3.28
C ASP A 85 -9.99 -10.91 -2.15
N ALA A 86 -8.84 -10.24 -2.11
CA ALA A 86 -8.57 -9.14 -1.19
C ALA A 86 -7.83 -8.02 -1.93
N ARG A 87 -8.18 -6.77 -1.61
CA ARG A 87 -7.58 -5.56 -2.19
C ARG A 87 -6.96 -4.73 -1.07
N ILE A 88 -5.64 -4.69 -0.98
CA ILE A 88 -4.91 -4.12 0.15
C ILE A 88 -4.03 -3.00 -0.37
N ILE A 89 -4.12 -1.82 0.25
CA ILE A 89 -3.33 -0.64 -0.09
C ILE A 89 -2.61 -0.10 1.15
N ASN A 90 -1.47 0.57 0.98
CA ASN A 90 -1.01 1.55 1.96
C ASN A 90 -1.63 2.90 1.63
N LEU A 91 -2.45 3.42 2.54
CA LEU A 91 -3.07 4.73 2.40
C LEU A 91 -2.16 5.76 3.08
N GLU A 92 -1.28 6.35 2.30
CA GLU A 92 -0.23 7.27 2.78
C GLU A 92 -0.71 8.72 2.78
N THR A 93 -1.88 8.96 3.38
CA THR A 93 -2.45 10.30 3.52
C THR A 93 -3.42 10.35 4.69
N SER A 94 -3.58 11.53 5.29
CA SER A 94 -4.64 11.78 6.26
C SER A 94 -5.97 12.06 5.55
N ILE A 95 -7.10 11.61 6.11
CA ILE A 95 -8.45 11.94 5.63
C ILE A 95 -9.12 12.81 6.68
N THR A 96 -9.00 14.13 6.53
CA THR A 96 -9.31 15.04 7.63
C THR A 96 -9.59 16.48 7.20
N THR A 97 -10.44 17.14 7.97
CA THR A 97 -10.66 18.60 7.96
C THR A 97 -9.91 19.33 9.10
N SER A 98 -9.19 18.58 9.94
CA SER A 98 -8.37 19.11 11.04
C SER A 98 -7.40 20.18 10.56
N LEU A 99 -7.15 21.15 11.44
CA LEU A 99 -6.15 22.21 11.26
C LEU A 99 -4.93 21.98 12.17
N SER A 100 -4.88 20.87 12.91
CA SER A 100 -3.83 20.55 13.89
C SER A 100 -2.57 20.02 13.20
N LEU A 101 -1.84 20.90 12.51
CA LEU A 101 -0.69 20.54 11.70
C LEU A 101 0.47 19.96 12.53
N ALA A 102 0.97 18.78 12.16
CA ALA A 102 2.22 18.26 12.69
C ALA A 102 3.43 18.97 12.05
N PRO A 103 4.50 19.29 12.81
CA PRO A 103 5.66 20.05 12.32
C PRO A 103 6.55 19.22 11.38
N LYS A 104 6.15 19.12 10.12
CA LYS A 104 6.84 18.37 9.07
C LYS A 104 7.11 19.24 7.84
N GLY A 105 7.98 18.75 6.95
CA GLY A 105 8.29 19.43 5.69
C GLY A 105 7.19 19.33 4.65
N ILE A 106 6.46 18.20 4.65
CA ILE A 106 5.36 17.88 3.74
C ILE A 106 4.24 17.26 4.55
N ASN A 107 3.01 17.74 4.32
CA ASN A 107 1.80 17.26 4.98
C ASN A 107 0.74 16.95 3.91
N TYR A 108 0.19 15.75 3.91
CA TYR A 108 -0.91 15.33 3.05
C TYR A 108 -2.24 15.35 3.80
N LYS A 109 -3.28 15.81 3.12
CA LYS A 109 -4.67 15.54 3.48
C LYS A 109 -5.52 15.39 2.24
N MET A 110 -6.48 14.49 2.34
CA MET A 110 -7.66 14.42 1.48
C MET A 110 -8.89 14.86 2.30
N ASN A 111 -9.82 15.57 1.67
CA ASN A 111 -11.10 15.91 2.29
C ASN A 111 -11.92 14.64 2.55
N PRO A 112 -12.47 14.43 3.77
CA PRO A 112 -13.35 13.29 4.08
C PRO A 112 -14.53 13.11 3.11
N ALA A 113 -15.03 14.19 2.51
CA ALA A 113 -16.10 14.13 1.52
C ALA A 113 -15.71 13.43 0.20
N ASN A 114 -14.42 13.15 -0.01
CA ASN A 114 -13.90 12.40 -1.17
C ASN A 114 -13.63 10.92 -0.86
N ILE A 115 -14.12 10.39 0.28
CA ILE A 115 -13.94 8.98 0.67
C ILE A 115 -14.45 7.98 -0.39
N GLY A 116 -15.41 8.41 -1.22
CA GLY A 116 -15.91 7.63 -2.35
C GLY A 116 -14.82 7.18 -3.32
N CYS A 117 -13.70 7.91 -3.42
CA CYS A 117 -12.55 7.53 -4.22
C CYS A 117 -11.98 6.15 -3.83
N LEU A 118 -11.86 5.85 -2.53
CA LEU A 118 -11.42 4.52 -2.06
C LEU A 118 -12.49 3.44 -2.29
N ALA A 119 -13.77 3.82 -2.17
CA ALA A 119 -14.88 2.92 -2.41
C ALA A 119 -15.02 2.52 -3.89
N ALA A 120 -14.67 3.40 -4.83
CA ALA A 120 -14.72 3.15 -6.28
C ALA A 120 -13.87 1.94 -6.69
N ALA A 121 -12.68 1.77 -6.10
CA ALA A 121 -11.84 0.59 -6.31
C ALA A 121 -12.21 -0.61 -5.42
N ARG A 122 -13.26 -0.50 -4.59
CA ARG A 122 -13.71 -1.50 -3.61
C ARG A 122 -12.55 -2.02 -2.77
N VAL A 123 -11.71 -1.10 -2.28
CA VAL A 123 -10.57 -1.44 -1.42
C VAL A 123 -11.05 -2.24 -0.20
N GLY A 124 -10.39 -3.36 0.08
CA GLY A 124 -10.73 -4.27 1.17
C GLY A 124 -10.04 -3.91 2.48
N CYS A 125 -8.85 -3.31 2.42
CA CYS A 125 -8.11 -2.84 3.59
C CYS A 125 -7.21 -1.65 3.25
N CYS A 126 -7.26 -0.61 4.08
CA CYS A 126 -6.31 0.51 4.09
C CYS A 126 -5.31 0.34 5.22
N VAL A 127 -4.03 0.15 4.90
CA VAL A 127 -2.96 0.16 5.91
C VAL A 127 -2.53 1.59 6.16
N LEU A 128 -2.43 1.97 7.43
CA LEU A 128 -2.22 3.35 7.88
C LEU A 128 -0.89 3.56 8.63
N ALA A 129 -0.14 2.49 8.89
CA ALA A 129 1.16 2.56 9.55
C ALA A 129 2.21 3.15 8.59
N ASN A 130 2.18 4.47 8.39
CA ASN A 130 3.10 5.20 7.54
C ASN A 130 3.37 6.59 8.14
N ASN A 131 4.25 7.32 7.48
CA ASN A 131 4.71 8.63 7.91
C ASN A 131 3.71 9.77 7.61
N HIS A 132 2.55 9.55 6.99
CA HIS A 132 1.62 10.63 6.60
C HIS A 132 0.23 10.58 7.26
N VAL A 133 -0.07 9.53 8.03
CA VAL A 133 -1.37 9.38 8.73
C VAL A 133 -1.57 10.38 9.89
N LEU A 134 -0.49 10.91 10.46
CA LEU A 134 -0.51 11.88 11.58
C LEU A 134 -0.02 13.27 11.15
N ASP A 135 -0.09 13.58 9.86
CA ASP A 135 0.27 14.92 9.36
C ASP A 135 -0.59 16.04 9.95
N TRP A 136 -1.78 15.70 10.47
CA TRP A 136 -2.69 16.59 11.18
C TRP A 136 -2.92 16.16 12.64
N ASP A 137 -1.88 15.56 13.21
CA ASP A 137 -1.78 15.14 14.61
C ASP A 137 -2.92 14.19 15.03
N GLU A 138 -3.02 13.89 16.33
CA GLU A 138 -4.03 12.97 16.87
C GLU A 138 -5.48 13.30 16.42
N PRO A 139 -5.94 14.57 16.38
CA PRO A 139 -7.28 14.88 15.88
C PRO A 139 -7.50 14.46 14.41
N GLY A 140 -6.48 14.64 13.56
CA GLY A 140 -6.55 14.24 12.16
C GLY A 140 -6.55 12.73 11.97
N LEU A 141 -5.78 12.00 12.76
CA LEU A 141 -5.83 10.54 12.80
C LEU A 141 -7.22 10.05 13.25
N VAL A 142 -7.76 10.60 14.33
CA VAL A 142 -9.09 10.21 14.85
C VAL A 142 -10.19 10.43 13.80
N GLU A 143 -10.17 11.56 13.08
CA GLU A 143 -11.12 11.81 11.98
C GLU A 143 -10.90 10.86 10.80
N THR A 144 -9.65 10.52 10.48
CA THR A 144 -9.30 9.55 9.43
C THR A 144 -9.90 8.18 9.74
N LEU A 145 -9.66 7.67 10.96
CA LEU A 145 -10.21 6.39 11.43
C LEU A 145 -11.75 6.41 11.43
N GLY A 146 -12.35 7.50 11.90
CA GLY A 146 -13.80 7.69 11.91
C GLY A 146 -14.41 7.69 10.50
N THR A 147 -13.75 8.36 9.55
CA THR A 147 -14.18 8.45 8.14
C THR A 147 -14.14 7.09 7.45
N LEU A 148 -13.03 6.34 7.61
CA LEU A 148 -12.90 4.99 7.07
C LEU A 148 -13.98 4.06 7.64
N ARG A 149 -14.18 4.09 8.97
CA ARG A 149 -15.19 3.28 9.65
C ARG A 149 -16.61 3.61 9.18
N HIS A 150 -16.93 4.89 9.01
CA HIS A 150 -18.26 5.32 8.52
C HIS A 150 -18.51 4.87 7.08
N ALA A 151 -17.48 4.84 6.25
CA ALA A 151 -17.54 4.34 4.87
C ALA A 151 -17.53 2.79 4.78
N GLY A 152 -17.41 2.08 5.90
CA GLY A 152 -17.33 0.62 5.93
C GLY A 152 -16.00 0.06 5.41
N LEU A 153 -14.95 0.88 5.35
CA LEU A 153 -13.60 0.47 4.97
C LEU A 153 -12.85 -0.04 6.21
N VAL A 154 -12.23 -1.21 6.08
CA VAL A 154 -11.40 -1.79 7.13
C VAL A 154 -9.99 -1.19 7.05
N TYR A 155 -9.32 -1.04 8.19
CA TYR A 155 -7.95 -0.53 8.27
C TYR A 155 -7.11 -1.29 9.29
N ALA A 156 -5.78 -1.15 9.17
CA ALA A 156 -4.80 -1.71 10.09
C ALA A 156 -3.60 -0.77 10.27
N GLY A 157 -2.84 -0.95 11.36
CA GLY A 157 -1.56 -0.27 11.57
C GLY A 157 -1.65 1.11 12.24
N ALA A 158 -2.85 1.62 12.49
CA ALA A 158 -3.09 2.78 13.32
C ALA A 158 -4.41 2.61 14.10
N GLY A 159 -4.53 3.26 15.25
CA GLY A 159 -5.67 3.10 16.14
C GLY A 159 -5.79 4.23 17.15
N LEU A 160 -6.89 4.21 17.91
CA LEU A 160 -7.14 5.10 19.05
C LEU A 160 -6.26 4.76 20.26
N ASP A 161 -5.72 3.55 20.28
CA ASP A 161 -4.76 3.04 21.25
C ASP A 161 -3.83 2.00 20.62
N ALA A 162 -2.88 1.49 21.42
CA ALA A 162 -1.90 0.49 20.99
C ALA A 162 -2.51 -0.87 20.62
N ASP A 163 -3.64 -1.25 21.23
CA ASP A 163 -4.29 -2.54 20.95
C ASP A 163 -4.99 -2.48 19.59
N GLU A 164 -5.72 -1.39 19.30
CA GLU A 164 -6.34 -1.17 17.99
C GLU A 164 -5.27 -1.02 16.89
N ALA A 165 -4.19 -0.28 17.14
CA ALA A 165 -3.13 -0.09 16.15
C ALA A 165 -2.43 -1.42 15.79
N ALA A 166 -2.21 -2.31 16.78
CA ALA A 166 -1.56 -3.61 16.59
C ALA A 166 -2.50 -4.71 16.06
N ALA A 167 -3.82 -4.51 16.14
CA ALA A 167 -4.80 -5.47 15.66
C ALA A 167 -4.75 -5.60 14.12
N PRO A 168 -4.92 -6.82 13.57
CA PRO A 168 -5.02 -6.97 12.13
C PRO A 168 -6.38 -6.51 11.61
N ALA A 169 -6.38 -5.95 10.41
CA ALA A 169 -7.58 -5.97 9.58
C ALA A 169 -7.88 -7.40 9.15
N VAL A 170 -9.16 -7.77 9.15
CA VAL A 170 -9.62 -9.10 8.75
C VAL A 170 -10.46 -8.99 7.50
N ILE A 171 -10.01 -9.62 6.41
CA ILE A 171 -10.77 -9.73 5.15
C ILE A 171 -11.23 -11.17 5.01
N GLU A 172 -12.55 -11.38 5.07
CA GLU A 172 -13.16 -12.70 4.89
C GLU A 172 -13.09 -13.13 3.42
N LEU A 173 -12.64 -14.37 3.17
CA LEU A 173 -12.57 -14.93 1.82
C LEU A 173 -13.87 -15.67 1.46
N ALA A 174 -14.33 -15.48 0.22
CA ALA A 174 -15.41 -16.29 -0.32
C ALA A 174 -15.00 -17.76 -0.36
N GLY A 175 -15.78 -18.63 0.28
CA GLY A 175 -15.48 -20.07 0.41
C GLY A 175 -14.72 -20.47 1.67
N GLY A 176 -14.44 -19.53 2.58
CA GLY A 176 -13.80 -19.78 3.88
C GLY A 176 -12.30 -19.40 3.91
N GLY A 177 -11.79 -19.14 5.12
CA GLY A 177 -10.46 -18.57 5.36
C GLY A 177 -10.49 -17.05 5.37
N ARG A 178 -9.40 -16.44 5.86
CA ARG A 178 -9.28 -14.98 6.02
C ARG A 178 -7.92 -14.49 5.55
N VAL A 179 -7.84 -13.22 5.19
CA VAL A 179 -6.57 -12.50 5.07
C VAL A 179 -6.46 -11.55 6.26
N LEU A 180 -5.46 -11.79 7.10
CA LEU A 180 -5.11 -10.98 8.27
C LEU A 180 -4.01 -10.00 7.87
N VAL A 181 -4.33 -8.71 7.84
CA VAL A 181 -3.38 -7.66 7.42
C VAL A 181 -2.92 -6.89 8.65
N PHE A 182 -1.63 -6.95 8.93
CA PHE A 182 -0.99 -6.20 10.01
C PHE A 182 -0.19 -5.05 9.40
N GLY A 183 -0.35 -3.84 9.95
CA GLY A 183 0.41 -2.66 9.54
C GLY A 183 1.53 -2.36 10.53
N PHE A 184 2.71 -2.01 10.01
CA PHE A 184 3.90 -1.64 10.79
C PHE A 184 4.60 -0.44 10.19
N ALA A 185 5.11 0.44 11.05
CA ALA A 185 5.99 1.53 10.64
C ALA A 185 7.34 1.42 11.35
N LEU A 186 8.42 1.88 10.71
CA LEU A 186 9.73 2.05 11.32
C LEU A 186 10.15 3.52 11.32
N GLU A 187 11.04 3.89 12.24
CA GLU A 187 11.62 5.24 12.24
C GLU A 187 12.47 5.54 10.99
N THR A 188 12.97 4.49 10.32
CA THR A 188 13.79 4.61 9.10
C THR A 188 13.05 5.28 7.94
N SER A 189 11.72 5.21 7.92
CA SER A 189 10.85 5.90 6.94
C SER A 189 10.32 7.25 7.43
N GLY A 190 10.94 7.83 8.46
CA GLY A 190 10.59 9.16 8.96
C GLY A 190 9.36 9.21 9.86
N VAL A 191 8.91 8.07 10.39
CA VAL A 191 7.87 8.02 11.43
C VAL A 191 8.53 8.27 12.79
N PRO A 192 8.27 9.39 13.48
CA PRO A 192 8.92 9.66 14.75
C PRO A 192 8.38 8.74 15.86
N ALA A 193 9.24 8.38 16.83
CA ALA A 193 8.84 7.61 18.00
C ALA A 193 7.65 8.22 18.77
N SER A 194 7.49 9.54 18.71
CA SER A 194 6.37 10.26 19.32
C SER A 194 5.02 9.98 18.65
N TRP A 195 4.96 9.27 17.53
CA TRP A 195 3.72 8.88 16.85
C TRP A 195 3.25 7.47 17.19
N ALA A 196 4.05 6.71 17.94
CA ALA A 196 3.65 5.40 18.42
C ALA A 196 2.35 5.49 19.23
N ALA A 197 1.40 4.60 18.92
CA ALA A 197 0.19 4.42 19.70
C ALA A 197 0.52 3.98 21.12
N GLY A 198 -0.25 4.48 22.09
CA GLY A 198 -0.12 4.13 23.51
C GLY A 198 -1.44 3.63 24.09
N ALA A 199 -1.45 3.26 25.36
CA ALA A 199 -2.64 2.70 26.02
C ALA A 199 -3.90 3.60 25.95
N TYR A 200 -3.71 4.93 25.85
CA TYR A 200 -4.78 5.92 25.75
C TYR A 200 -4.41 7.03 24.76
N LYS A 201 -3.61 6.67 23.76
CA LYS A 201 -3.03 7.62 22.83
C LYS A 201 -3.16 7.10 21.40
N PRO A 202 -3.90 7.81 20.53
CA PRO A 202 -3.96 7.47 19.12
C PRO A 202 -2.57 7.50 18.49
N GLY A 203 -2.33 6.59 17.56
CA GLY A 203 -1.06 6.56 16.87
C GLY A 203 -0.91 5.39 15.92
N VAL A 204 0.31 5.19 15.46
CA VAL A 204 0.68 4.08 14.59
C VAL A 204 1.28 2.92 15.37
N ASN A 205 1.16 1.72 14.81
CA ASN A 205 1.86 0.54 15.27
C ASN A 205 3.34 0.60 14.86
N LEU A 206 4.10 1.38 15.63
CA LEU A 206 5.53 1.59 15.41
C LEU A 206 6.34 0.41 15.97
N LEU A 207 7.18 -0.19 15.13
CA LEU A 207 8.18 -1.16 15.57
C LEU A 207 9.39 -0.41 16.14
N ALA A 208 9.41 -0.26 17.46
CA ALA A 208 10.48 0.45 18.18
C ALA A 208 11.86 -0.22 18.05
N ASP A 209 11.88 -1.55 17.89
CA ASP A 209 13.09 -2.30 17.55
C ASP A 209 12.74 -3.58 16.78
N VAL A 210 13.76 -4.14 16.11
CA VAL A 210 13.68 -5.40 15.37
C VAL A 210 14.34 -6.56 16.13
N SER A 211 14.37 -6.46 17.47
CA SER A 211 14.99 -7.48 18.32
C SER A 211 14.22 -8.80 18.26
N ALA A 212 14.91 -9.89 18.61
CA ALA A 212 14.28 -11.20 18.75
C ALA A 212 13.07 -11.18 19.72
N ARG A 213 13.07 -10.29 20.71
CA ARG A 213 11.96 -10.13 21.65
C ARG A 213 10.73 -9.53 20.96
N SER A 214 10.91 -8.46 20.19
CA SER A 214 9.83 -7.79 19.46
C SER A 214 9.26 -8.71 18.39
N LEU A 215 10.12 -9.40 17.63
CA LEU A 215 9.69 -10.44 16.68
C LEU A 215 8.90 -11.57 17.35
N ALA A 216 9.34 -12.06 18.51
CA ALA A 216 8.60 -13.07 19.25
C ALA A 216 7.25 -12.57 19.78
N GLN A 217 7.11 -11.27 20.04
CA GLN A 217 5.83 -10.67 20.40
C GLN A 217 4.88 -10.60 19.20
N ILE A 218 5.38 -10.15 18.05
CA ILE A 218 4.60 -10.16 16.80
C ILE A 218 4.15 -11.59 16.47
N ALA A 219 5.06 -12.57 16.56
CA ALA A 219 4.76 -13.98 16.35
C ALA A 219 3.62 -14.48 17.24
N ARG A 220 3.64 -14.14 18.54
CA ARG A 220 2.55 -14.50 19.46
C ARG A 220 1.23 -13.86 19.06
N SER A 221 1.22 -12.60 18.64
CA SER A 221 0.00 -11.91 18.20
C SER A 221 -0.60 -12.55 16.94
N VAL A 222 0.26 -12.91 15.96
CA VAL A 222 -0.17 -13.63 14.76
C VAL A 222 -0.73 -15.01 15.13
N GLN A 223 0.02 -15.80 15.92
CA GLN A 223 -0.38 -17.15 16.34
C GLN A 223 -1.66 -17.17 17.17
N ALA A 224 -1.94 -16.13 17.96
CA ALA A 224 -3.15 -16.04 18.76
C ALA A 224 -4.43 -15.91 17.92
N ILE A 225 -4.33 -15.40 16.68
CA ILE A 225 -5.48 -15.07 15.83
C ILE A 225 -5.55 -15.97 14.60
N LYS A 226 -4.42 -16.38 14.03
CA LYS A 226 -4.33 -17.17 12.78
C LYS A 226 -4.91 -18.57 12.98
N GLN A 227 -5.81 -18.96 12.09
CA GLN A 227 -6.44 -20.27 12.02
C GLN A 227 -6.00 -21.01 10.74
N PRO A 228 -6.17 -22.34 10.67
CA PRO A 228 -5.93 -23.07 9.42
C PRO A 228 -6.75 -22.48 8.27
N GLY A 229 -6.07 -22.11 7.18
CA GLY A 229 -6.68 -21.48 6.02
C GLY A 229 -6.60 -19.95 6.00
N ASP A 230 -6.10 -19.32 7.06
CA ASP A 230 -5.81 -17.90 7.06
C ASP A 230 -4.45 -17.60 6.41
N LEU A 231 -4.40 -16.49 5.69
CA LEU A 231 -3.19 -15.87 5.17
C LEU A 231 -2.87 -14.63 6.02
N ALA A 232 -1.60 -14.39 6.31
CA ALA A 232 -1.11 -13.25 7.08
C ALA A 232 -0.22 -12.36 6.20
N VAL A 233 -0.55 -11.07 6.11
CA VAL A 233 0.20 -10.05 5.38
C VAL A 233 0.79 -9.06 6.38
N ALA A 234 2.10 -8.87 6.35
CA ALA A 234 2.77 -7.77 7.03
C ALA A 234 2.97 -6.63 6.04
N SER A 235 2.16 -5.58 6.15
CA SER A 235 2.38 -4.34 5.42
C SER A 235 3.26 -3.42 6.24
N ILE A 236 4.41 -3.04 5.70
CA ILE A 236 5.48 -2.39 6.45
C ILE A 236 6.00 -1.16 5.72
N HIS A 237 6.04 -0.04 6.42
CA HIS A 237 6.56 1.22 5.92
C HIS A 237 7.94 1.46 6.55
N TRP A 238 9.00 1.39 5.74
CA TRP A 238 10.40 1.34 6.20
C TRP A 238 11.38 1.96 5.20
N GLY A 239 12.61 2.17 5.64
CA GLY A 239 13.71 2.55 4.74
C GLY A 239 13.58 3.95 4.17
N GLY A 240 14.50 4.30 3.27
CA GLY A 240 14.51 5.61 2.60
C GLY A 240 13.65 5.64 1.34
N ASN A 241 13.16 6.84 0.98
CA ASN A 241 12.25 7.03 -0.15
C ASN A 241 12.87 6.78 -1.54
N TRP A 242 14.20 6.79 -1.64
CA TRP A 242 14.93 6.69 -2.92
C TRP A 242 16.14 5.77 -2.81
N GLY A 243 16.33 4.91 -3.82
CA GLY A 243 17.45 3.98 -3.92
C GLY A 243 16.99 2.53 -4.02
N TYR A 244 17.67 1.76 -4.86
CA TYR A 244 17.33 0.34 -5.08
C TYR A 244 17.98 -0.61 -4.09
N GLU A 245 19.04 -0.18 -3.39
CA GLU A 245 19.70 -0.99 -2.37
C GLU A 245 18.71 -1.38 -1.26
N VAL A 246 18.75 -2.65 -0.86
CA VAL A 246 18.03 -3.18 0.28
C VAL A 246 19.06 -3.45 1.38
N PRO A 247 19.11 -2.64 2.44
CA PRO A 247 20.00 -2.85 3.57
C PRO A 247 19.87 -4.25 4.17
N ALA A 248 20.98 -4.79 4.69
CA ALA A 248 21.01 -6.13 5.26
C ALA A 248 20.03 -6.29 6.43
N GLU A 249 19.82 -5.23 7.21
CA GLU A 249 18.89 -5.18 8.33
C GLU A 249 17.44 -5.25 7.88
N GLU A 250 17.06 -4.57 6.79
CA GLU A 250 15.72 -4.65 6.19
C GLU A 250 15.45 -6.07 5.66
N ARG A 251 16.44 -6.67 4.97
CA ARG A 251 16.37 -8.05 4.52
C ARG A 251 16.22 -9.05 5.67
N ALA A 252 17.03 -8.90 6.71
CA ALA A 252 16.96 -9.75 7.89
C ALA A 252 15.60 -9.65 8.61
N LEU A 253 15.03 -8.43 8.69
CA LEU A 253 13.70 -8.22 9.23
C LEU A 253 12.62 -8.90 8.37
N ALA A 254 12.67 -8.71 7.04
CA ALA A 254 11.73 -9.34 6.11
C ALA A 254 11.72 -10.88 6.26
N HIS A 255 12.92 -11.48 6.32
CA HIS A 255 13.09 -12.92 6.54
C HIS A 255 12.54 -13.34 7.90
N ALA A 256 12.81 -12.58 8.96
CA ALA A 256 12.32 -12.91 10.30
C ALA A 256 10.79 -12.76 10.46
N LEU A 257 10.16 -11.82 9.74
CA LEU A 257 8.70 -11.72 9.70
C LEU A 257 8.08 -12.99 9.12
N ILE A 258 8.70 -13.60 8.11
CA ILE A 258 8.26 -14.89 7.57
C ILE A 258 8.61 -16.04 8.53
N ASP A 259 9.90 -16.20 8.85
CA ASP A 259 10.42 -17.40 9.51
C ASP A 259 10.02 -17.51 10.99
N VAL A 260 9.91 -16.38 11.68
CA VAL A 260 9.64 -16.33 13.12
C VAL A 260 8.20 -15.90 13.39
N ALA A 261 7.71 -14.85 12.71
CA ALA A 261 6.37 -14.33 12.97
C ALA A 261 5.26 -15.04 12.18
N GLY A 262 5.59 -15.82 11.14
CA GLY A 262 4.62 -16.64 10.42
C GLY A 262 3.78 -15.87 9.40
N PHE A 263 4.30 -14.76 8.89
CA PHE A 263 3.69 -14.04 7.77
C PHE A 263 3.87 -14.80 6.45
N ASP A 264 2.88 -14.69 5.57
CA ASP A 264 2.87 -15.32 4.24
C ASP A 264 3.27 -14.32 3.15
N VAL A 265 3.11 -13.01 3.40
CA VAL A 265 3.56 -11.93 2.53
C VAL A 265 4.14 -10.78 3.37
N VAL A 266 5.26 -10.22 2.92
CA VAL A 266 5.76 -8.91 3.35
C VAL A 266 5.50 -7.90 2.23
N HIS A 267 4.74 -6.85 2.54
CA HIS A 267 4.28 -5.81 1.62
C HIS A 267 4.91 -4.47 2.03
N GLY A 268 6.11 -4.20 1.51
CA GLY A 268 6.92 -3.02 1.83
C GLY A 268 6.52 -1.75 1.05
N HIS A 269 6.67 -0.61 1.71
CA HIS A 269 6.25 0.74 1.27
C HIS A 269 7.35 1.79 1.54
N SER A 270 7.04 3.08 1.33
CA SER A 270 7.90 4.27 1.54
C SER A 270 8.79 4.63 0.35
N SER A 271 9.32 3.65 -0.38
CA SER A 271 10.05 3.94 -1.60
C SER A 271 9.09 4.45 -2.67
N HIS A 272 9.35 5.64 -3.24
CA HIS A 272 8.52 6.22 -4.31
C HIS A 272 8.75 5.59 -5.69
N HIS A 273 9.46 4.46 -5.72
CA HIS A 273 9.65 3.61 -6.88
C HIS A 273 9.67 2.14 -6.45
N PRO A 274 9.36 1.20 -7.35
CA PRO A 274 9.48 -0.22 -7.05
C PRO A 274 10.93 -0.62 -6.69
N LYS A 275 11.06 -1.48 -5.69
CA LYS A 275 12.30 -2.10 -5.21
C LYS A 275 12.32 -3.60 -5.55
N PRO A 276 13.44 -4.31 -5.33
CA PRO A 276 13.53 -5.74 -5.60
C PRO A 276 12.38 -6.57 -4.99
N ILE A 277 12.08 -7.68 -5.67
CA ILE A 277 11.16 -8.72 -5.23
C ILE A 277 11.99 -9.95 -4.85
N GLU A 278 11.68 -10.57 -3.71
CA GLU A 278 12.33 -11.81 -3.26
C GLU A 278 11.27 -12.85 -2.90
N ILE A 279 11.55 -14.11 -3.24
CA ILE A 279 10.78 -15.25 -2.75
C ILE A 279 11.63 -15.98 -1.72
N HIS A 280 11.31 -15.79 -0.44
CA HIS A 280 12.02 -16.38 0.69
C HIS A 280 11.20 -17.51 1.30
N ASN A 281 11.74 -18.73 1.35
CA ASN A 281 11.04 -19.92 1.85
C ASN A 281 9.63 -20.12 1.23
N GLY A 282 9.51 -19.81 -0.07
CA GLY A 282 8.25 -19.91 -0.82
C GLY A 282 7.25 -18.78 -0.52
N ARG A 283 7.64 -17.74 0.22
CA ARG A 283 6.80 -16.60 0.61
C ARG A 283 7.25 -15.33 -0.08
N LEU A 284 6.29 -14.45 -0.36
CA LEU A 284 6.56 -13.22 -1.12
C LEU A 284 7.08 -12.10 -0.20
N ILE A 285 8.19 -11.48 -0.61
CA ILE A 285 8.68 -10.22 -0.06
C ILE A 285 8.70 -9.18 -1.18
N LEU A 286 7.94 -8.11 -0.99
CA LEU A 286 8.04 -6.89 -1.77
C LEU A 286 8.78 -5.86 -0.90
N TYR A 287 10.02 -5.51 -1.25
CA TYR A 287 10.83 -4.59 -0.40
C TYR A 287 10.34 -3.15 -0.42
N GLY A 288 9.63 -2.75 -1.48
CA GLY A 288 9.11 -1.41 -1.68
C GLY A 288 8.29 -1.40 -2.96
N CYS A 289 7.01 -1.02 -2.86
CA CYS A 289 6.07 -1.15 -3.97
C CYS A 289 5.97 0.09 -4.87
N GLY A 290 6.70 1.16 -4.56
CA GLY A 290 6.58 2.43 -5.28
C GLY A 290 5.35 3.21 -4.86
N ASP A 291 5.02 4.23 -5.65
CA ASP A 291 3.73 4.90 -5.58
C ASP A 291 2.74 4.21 -6.53
N PHE A 292 1.47 4.12 -6.13
CA PHE A 292 0.38 3.69 -7.01
C PHE A 292 -0.51 4.85 -7.44
N LEU A 293 -0.81 5.78 -6.54
CA LEU A 293 -1.50 7.03 -6.84
C LEU A 293 -0.76 8.15 -6.11
N THR A 294 -0.29 9.15 -6.85
CA THR A 294 0.49 10.28 -6.30
C THR A 294 0.32 11.52 -7.17
N ASP A 295 0.66 12.69 -6.63
CA ASP A 295 0.61 13.99 -7.30
C ASP A 295 2.01 14.51 -7.72
N TYR A 296 2.98 13.60 -7.88
CA TYR A 296 4.37 13.93 -8.23
C TYR A 296 4.61 14.36 -9.68
N GLU A 297 3.59 14.33 -10.53
CA GLU A 297 3.70 14.76 -11.94
C GLU A 297 4.26 16.19 -12.06
N GLY A 298 5.39 16.31 -12.78
CA GLY A 298 6.08 17.58 -12.98
C GLY A 298 7.03 18.01 -11.85
N ILE A 299 7.17 17.24 -10.77
CA ILE A 299 8.23 17.43 -9.78
C ILE A 299 9.55 16.87 -10.34
N THR A 300 10.63 17.64 -10.23
CA THR A 300 11.95 17.30 -10.80
C THR A 300 12.98 16.90 -9.73
N GLY A 301 14.06 16.24 -10.16
CA GLY A 301 15.21 15.89 -9.32
C GLY A 301 15.40 14.38 -9.05
N TYR A 302 14.41 13.56 -9.41
CA TYR A 302 14.40 12.10 -9.20
C TYR A 302 14.00 11.33 -10.47
N GLU A 303 14.17 11.93 -11.65
CA GLU A 303 13.73 11.39 -12.94
C GLU A 303 14.32 10.00 -13.24
N THR A 304 15.47 9.68 -12.66
CA THR A 304 16.14 8.38 -12.83
C THR A 304 15.31 7.21 -12.29
N PHE A 305 14.44 7.47 -11.32
CA PHE A 305 13.59 6.48 -10.67
C PHE A 305 12.24 6.30 -11.38
N ARG A 306 11.91 7.18 -12.33
CA ARG A 306 10.66 7.13 -13.12
C ARG A 306 9.41 7.02 -12.24
N GLY A 307 9.25 7.98 -11.32
CA GLY A 307 8.14 8.02 -10.35
C GLY A 307 6.74 8.12 -10.97
N GLU A 308 6.64 8.33 -12.29
CA GLU A 308 5.37 8.22 -13.01
C GLU A 308 4.92 6.77 -13.23
N PHE A 309 5.75 5.77 -12.94
CA PHE A 309 5.39 4.37 -13.10
C PHE A 309 4.86 3.74 -11.83
N ALA A 310 3.76 3.01 -11.98
CA ALA A 310 3.09 2.30 -10.91
C ALA A 310 2.92 0.82 -11.26
N LEU A 311 2.90 -0.05 -10.24
CA LEU A 311 2.70 -1.48 -10.41
C LEU A 311 1.52 -1.98 -9.56
N MET A 312 0.65 -2.74 -10.20
CA MET A 312 -0.29 -3.63 -9.51
C MET A 312 0.36 -5.01 -9.40
N TYR A 313 0.41 -5.54 -8.18
CA TYR A 313 0.97 -6.85 -7.85
C TYR A 313 -0.17 -7.82 -7.57
N LEU A 314 -0.18 -8.96 -8.25
CA LEU A 314 -1.26 -9.95 -8.20
C LEU A 314 -0.73 -11.33 -7.75
N PRO A 315 -0.27 -11.47 -6.49
CA PRO A 315 0.16 -12.76 -5.99
C PRO A 315 -1.02 -13.71 -5.85
N ARG A 316 -0.80 -14.95 -6.28
CA ARG A 316 -1.65 -16.09 -5.94
C ARG A 316 -0.95 -16.92 -4.87
N LEU A 317 -1.61 -17.10 -3.74
CA LEU A 317 -1.07 -17.84 -2.60
C LEU A 317 -1.87 -19.13 -2.42
N ALA A 318 -1.19 -20.24 -2.23
CA ALA A 318 -1.82 -21.51 -1.90
C ALA A 318 -2.38 -21.48 -0.46
N ILE A 319 -3.46 -22.23 -0.25
CA ILE A 319 -4.14 -22.36 1.05
C ILE A 319 -4.11 -23.85 1.44
N PRO A 320 -3.76 -24.19 2.69
CA PRO A 320 -3.52 -23.30 3.84
C PRO A 320 -2.06 -22.88 4.03
N ASP A 321 -1.17 -23.21 3.10
CA ASP A 321 0.29 -23.12 3.30
C ASP A 321 0.88 -21.73 3.04
N GLY A 322 0.15 -20.79 2.44
CA GLY A 322 0.63 -19.44 2.14
C GLY A 322 1.75 -19.37 1.10
N THR A 323 2.06 -20.49 0.41
CA THR A 323 3.14 -20.53 -0.58
C THR A 323 2.74 -19.73 -1.82
N LEU A 324 3.66 -18.93 -2.35
CA LEU A 324 3.45 -18.21 -3.61
C LEU A 324 3.36 -19.22 -4.77
N VAL A 325 2.25 -19.17 -5.50
CA VAL A 325 1.97 -20.01 -6.68
C VAL A 325 2.34 -19.28 -7.96
N SER A 326 2.00 -17.99 -8.04
CA SER A 326 2.31 -17.13 -9.18
C SER A 326 2.31 -15.68 -8.73
N LEU A 327 3.09 -14.84 -9.42
CA LEU A 327 3.06 -13.39 -9.26
C LEU A 327 3.06 -12.73 -10.63
N ASP A 328 1.93 -12.12 -10.96
CA ASP A 328 1.77 -11.30 -12.16
C ASP A 328 1.81 -9.83 -11.77
N LEU A 329 2.44 -9.02 -12.60
CA LEU A 329 2.50 -7.57 -12.44
C LEU A 329 1.78 -6.90 -13.61
N VAL A 330 1.06 -5.82 -13.29
CA VAL A 330 0.32 -5.02 -14.25
C VAL A 330 0.89 -3.60 -14.21
N PRO A 331 1.73 -3.22 -15.19
CA PRO A 331 2.34 -1.89 -15.26
C PRO A 331 1.38 -0.76 -15.62
N PHE A 332 1.52 0.38 -14.95
CA PHE A 332 0.79 1.61 -15.26
C PHE A 332 1.74 2.79 -15.38
N GLN A 333 1.24 3.82 -16.06
CA GLN A 333 1.80 5.16 -16.07
C GLN A 333 0.76 6.13 -15.51
N LEU A 334 1.17 6.90 -14.52
CA LEU A 334 0.44 8.07 -14.05
C LEU A 334 0.59 9.20 -15.08
N ALA A 335 -0.55 9.70 -15.52
CA ALA A 335 -0.64 10.92 -16.31
C ALA A 335 -2.00 11.54 -16.02
N LYS A 336 -2.03 12.85 -15.74
CA LYS A 336 -3.24 13.60 -15.33
C LYS A 336 -3.84 13.10 -14.03
N PHE A 337 -3.01 12.64 -13.10
CA PHE A 337 -3.41 12.02 -11.84
C PHE A 337 -4.31 10.79 -12.01
N ARG A 338 -4.18 10.11 -13.16
CA ARG A 338 -4.95 8.91 -13.51
C ARG A 338 -4.00 7.79 -13.87
N LEU A 339 -4.31 6.58 -13.42
CA LEU A 339 -3.62 5.36 -13.84
C LEU A 339 -4.03 4.96 -15.26
N ASN A 340 -3.05 4.93 -16.16
CA ASN A 340 -3.21 4.47 -17.54
C ASN A 340 -2.36 3.21 -17.74
N ARG A 341 -2.84 2.20 -18.48
CA ARG A 341 -2.02 1.03 -18.78
C ARG A 341 -0.72 1.47 -19.46
N ALA A 342 0.41 0.95 -18.99
CA ALA A 342 1.70 1.32 -19.54
C ALA A 342 1.80 0.94 -21.02
N ARG A 343 2.42 1.82 -21.80
CA ARG A 343 2.77 1.54 -23.19
C ARG A 343 3.81 0.42 -23.26
N PRO A 344 3.93 -0.30 -24.39
CA PRO A 344 4.89 -1.40 -24.50
C PRO A 344 6.33 -1.02 -24.14
N GLU A 345 6.78 0.17 -24.54
CA GLU A 345 8.13 0.67 -24.22
C GLU A 345 8.34 0.93 -22.72
N ASP A 346 7.32 1.42 -22.03
CA ASP A 346 7.36 1.72 -20.60
C ASP A 346 7.30 0.43 -19.77
N ALA A 347 6.46 -0.53 -20.18
CA ALA A 347 6.41 -1.86 -19.59
C ALA A 347 7.74 -2.61 -19.79
N ALA A 348 8.37 -2.49 -20.96
CA ALA A 348 9.68 -3.08 -21.21
C ALA A 348 10.79 -2.44 -20.35
N TRP A 349 10.72 -1.12 -20.14
CA TRP A 349 11.64 -0.44 -19.22
C TRP A 349 11.48 -0.95 -17.78
N LEU A 350 10.24 -1.08 -17.29
CA LEU A 350 9.94 -1.62 -15.97
C LEU A 350 10.41 -3.07 -15.83
N ALA A 351 10.20 -3.91 -16.85
CA ALA A 351 10.69 -5.28 -16.87
C ALA A 351 12.22 -5.34 -16.73
N ALA A 352 12.94 -4.55 -17.53
CA ALA A 352 14.40 -4.51 -17.50
C ALA A 352 14.95 -3.95 -16.18
N MET A 353 14.27 -2.95 -15.60
CA MET A 353 14.60 -2.41 -14.29
C MET A 353 14.41 -3.47 -13.21
N LEU A 354 13.24 -4.11 -13.15
CA LEU A 354 12.96 -5.15 -12.17
C LEU A 354 13.88 -6.37 -12.34
N GLU A 355 14.19 -6.81 -13.56
CA GLU A 355 15.15 -7.90 -13.78
C GLU A 355 16.53 -7.56 -13.19
N ARG A 356 17.02 -6.34 -13.44
CA ARG A 356 18.30 -5.86 -12.90
C ARG A 356 18.30 -5.89 -11.37
N GLU A 357 17.23 -5.42 -10.75
CA GLU A 357 17.15 -5.25 -9.29
C GLU A 357 16.76 -6.56 -8.56
N CYS A 358 15.98 -7.45 -9.18
CA CYS A 358 15.51 -8.70 -8.58
C CYS A 358 16.49 -9.87 -8.79
N SER A 359 17.28 -9.88 -9.86
CA SER A 359 18.19 -11.01 -10.14
C SER A 359 19.21 -11.32 -9.03
N PRO A 360 19.74 -10.35 -8.25
CA PRO A 360 20.58 -10.64 -7.08
C PRO A 360 19.85 -11.40 -5.95
N PHE A 361 18.52 -11.39 -5.96
CA PHE A 361 17.66 -12.12 -5.01
C PHE A 361 17.18 -13.46 -5.59
N GLY A 362 17.71 -13.89 -6.74
CA GLY A 362 17.29 -15.13 -7.41
C GLY A 362 15.90 -15.06 -8.04
N THR A 363 15.37 -13.84 -8.22
CA THR A 363 14.04 -13.60 -8.78
C THR A 363 14.19 -12.90 -10.12
N HIS A 364 13.46 -13.38 -11.13
CA HIS A 364 13.53 -12.89 -12.51
C HIS A 364 12.18 -12.32 -12.96
N VAL A 365 12.22 -11.28 -13.78
CA VAL A 365 11.02 -10.61 -14.29
C VAL A 365 11.03 -10.60 -15.81
N ALA A 366 9.97 -11.15 -16.40
CA ALA A 366 9.84 -11.26 -17.85
C ALA A 366 8.47 -10.74 -18.31
N PRO A 367 8.35 -10.28 -19.57
CA PRO A 367 7.05 -10.02 -20.18
C PRO A 367 6.16 -11.26 -20.17
N LEU A 368 4.89 -11.07 -19.84
CA LEU A 368 3.85 -12.08 -19.87
C LEU A 368 2.94 -11.84 -21.08
N GLY A 369 2.99 -12.72 -22.08
CA GLY A 369 2.16 -12.60 -23.27
C GLY A 369 2.41 -11.32 -24.07
N SER A 370 1.34 -10.76 -24.65
CA SER A 370 1.41 -9.58 -25.54
C SER A 370 0.67 -8.34 -25.00
N ASP A 371 0.16 -8.39 -23.77
CA ASP A 371 -0.68 -7.34 -23.17
C ASP A 371 0.08 -6.43 -22.20
N ASN A 372 1.41 -6.35 -22.34
CA ASN A 372 2.33 -5.57 -21.50
C ASN A 372 2.31 -5.93 -20.01
N ARG A 373 1.79 -7.10 -19.63
CA ARG A 373 1.94 -7.62 -18.27
C ARG A 373 3.31 -8.21 -18.08
N LEU A 374 3.73 -8.33 -16.82
CA LEU A 374 4.96 -9.00 -16.45
C LEU A 374 4.64 -10.19 -15.57
N THR A 375 5.50 -11.19 -15.58
CA THR A 375 5.44 -12.34 -14.67
C THR A 375 6.78 -12.47 -13.96
N VAL A 376 6.72 -12.94 -12.72
CA VAL A 376 7.88 -13.15 -11.86
C VAL A 376 8.17 -14.64 -11.76
N VAL A 377 9.43 -15.02 -11.91
CA VAL A 377 9.94 -16.41 -11.87
C VAL A 377 11.05 -16.50 -10.83
N TRP A 378 11.12 -17.59 -10.07
CA TRP A 378 12.09 -17.78 -8.97
C TRP A 378 12.51 -19.24 -8.81
#